data_AF-A0A7C4XKD5-F1
#
_entry.id   AF-A0A7C4XKD5-F1
#
_cell.length_a   1.000
_cell.length_b   1.000
_cell.length_c   1.000
_cell.angle_alpha   90.00
_cell.angle_beta   90.00
_cell.angle_gamma   90.00
#
_symmetry.space_group_name_H-M   'P 1'
#
loop_
_entity.id
_entity.type
_entity.pdbx_description
1 polymer ?
#
loop_
_entity_poly.entity_id
_entity_poly.type
_entity_poly.pdbx_seq_one_letter_code
_entity_poly.pdbx_strand_id
1 'polypeptide(L)'
;DPNLIALILMKWDGSKWIELPTKFVKSEQGYNYYEASTPSFSYFAAVIKAAPTPTLKPITPPVTTPPATTPTPTAEKPFIPGFEAALAVTGLIALAYLLRRRHG
;
A
#
# COMPACT_ATOMS: atom_id res chain seq x y z
N ASP A 1 5.27 -1.97 0.75
CA ASP A 1 5.63 -0.95 1.75
C ASP A 1 7.16 -0.92 1.84
N PRO A 2 7.82 0.21 1.55
CA PRO A 2 9.29 0.33 1.64
C PRO A 2 9.83 -0.06 3.03
N ASN A 3 8.97 -0.15 4.05
CA ASN A 3 9.31 -0.62 5.39
C ASN A 3 9.22 -2.14 5.61
N LEU A 4 8.78 -2.94 4.65
CA LEU A 4 8.64 -4.40 4.82
C LEU A 4 9.78 -5.22 4.21
N ILE A 5 10.59 -4.60 3.35
CA ILE A 5 11.66 -5.27 2.62
C ILE A 5 12.92 -4.41 2.70
N ALA A 6 13.96 -4.94 3.35
CA ALA A 6 15.26 -4.28 3.45
C ALA A 6 16.26 -4.94 2.47
N LEU A 7 16.92 -4.13 1.65
CA LEU A 7 18.12 -4.55 0.93
C LEU A 7 19.29 -4.52 1.90
N ILE A 8 20.03 -5.62 1.96
CA ILE A 8 21.19 -5.77 2.83
C ILE A 8 22.39 -6.12 1.97
N LEU A 9 23.51 -5.44 2.22
CA LEU A 9 24.78 -5.77 1.58
C LEU A 9 25.53 -6.80 2.43
N MET A 10 25.92 -7.91 1.83
CA MET A 10 26.80 -8.91 2.42
C MET A 10 28.20 -8.82 1.83
N LYS A 11 29.21 -9.14 2.63
CA LYS A 11 30.62 -9.22 2.22
C LYS A 11 31.14 -10.63 2.46
N TRP A 12 31.90 -11.20 1.52
CA TRP A 12 32.63 -12.44 1.74
C TRP A 12 33.91 -12.17 2.53
N ASP A 13 34.18 -12.93 3.59
CA ASP A 13 35.43 -12.79 4.37
C ASP A 13 36.53 -13.79 3.99
N GLY A 14 36.29 -14.64 2.99
CA GLY A 14 37.16 -15.78 2.63
C GLY A 14 36.57 -17.13 3.05
N SER A 15 35.61 -17.13 3.97
CA SER A 15 35.03 -18.35 4.57
C SER A 15 33.51 -18.32 4.70
N LYS A 16 32.93 -17.15 4.97
CA LYS A 16 31.50 -16.94 5.19
C LYS A 16 31.05 -15.59 4.66
N TRP A 17 29.75 -15.49 4.43
CA TRP A 17 29.08 -14.21 4.17
C TRP A 17 28.83 -13.50 5.49
N ILE A 18 29.34 -12.28 5.62
CA ILE A 18 29.08 -11.38 6.75
C ILE A 18 28.13 -10.27 6.32
N GLU A 19 27.14 -9.99 7.17
CA GLU A 19 26.19 -8.90 6.96
C GLU A 19 26.88 -7.56 7.25
N LEU A 20 26.83 -6.62 6.29
CA LEU A 20 27.34 -5.26 6.52
C LEU A 20 26.25 -4.37 7.11
N PRO A 21 26.62 -3.38 7.94
CA PRO A 21 25.68 -2.40 8.47
C PRO A 21 25.13 -1.54 7.33
N THR A 22 24.02 -1.96 6.77
CA THR A 22 23.36 -1.35 5.62
C THR A 22 22.26 -0.41 6.11
N LYS A 23 22.27 0.83 5.64
CA LYS A 23 21.30 1.87 5.99
C LYS A 23 20.51 2.25 4.75
N PHE A 24 19.21 2.40 4.90
CA PHE A 24 18.39 3.06 3.90
C PHE A 24 18.66 4.56 3.92
N VAL A 25 18.91 5.14 2.74
CA VAL A 25 19.23 6.56 2.58
C VAL A 25 17.99 7.33 2.15
N LYS A 26 17.38 6.93 1.03
CA LYS A 26 16.19 7.58 0.47
C LYS A 26 15.50 6.71 -0.58
N SER A 27 14.26 7.05 -0.90
CA SER A 27 13.54 6.55 -2.08
C SER A 27 13.26 7.72 -3.01
N GLU A 28 13.63 7.60 -4.28
CA GLU A 28 13.44 8.66 -5.27
C GLU A 28 13.25 8.05 -6.67
N GLN A 29 12.32 8.59 -7.46
CA GLN A 29 12.08 8.20 -8.86
C GLN A 29 11.87 6.68 -9.06
N GLY A 30 11.28 6.00 -8.06
CA GLY A 30 11.04 4.56 -8.10
C GLY A 30 12.24 3.69 -7.70
N TYR A 31 13.35 4.29 -7.28
CA TYR A 31 14.54 3.60 -6.79
C TYR A 31 14.73 3.81 -5.29
N ASN A 32 15.20 2.76 -4.61
CA ASN A 32 15.58 2.81 -3.21
C ASN A 32 17.12 2.81 -3.10
N TYR A 33 17.65 3.77 -2.36
CA TYR A 33 19.08 3.96 -2.16
C TYR A 33 19.48 3.45 -0.77
N TYR A 34 20.54 2.65 -0.74
CA TYR A 34 21.11 2.08 0.46
C TYR A 34 22.61 2.32 0.51
N GLU A 35 23.15 2.46 1.71
CA GLU A 35 24.57 2.71 1.96
C GLU A 35 25.09 1.72 3.00
N ALA A 36 26.29 1.19 2.78
CA ALA A 36 27.02 0.38 3.75
C ALA A 36 28.50 0.76 3.71
N SER A 37 29.15 0.80 4.88
CA SER A 37 30.58 1.10 4.99
C SER A 37 31.38 -0.15 5.32
N THR A 38 32.53 -0.33 4.68
CA THR A 38 33.43 -1.46 4.91
C THR A 38 34.88 -1.01 4.76
N PRO A 39 35.80 -1.46 5.62
CA PRO A 39 37.20 -1.04 5.57
C PRO A 39 38.02 -1.77 4.49
N SER A 40 37.47 -2.82 3.85
CA SER A 40 38.21 -3.65 2.90
C SER A 40 37.34 -4.06 1.72
N PHE A 41 37.98 -4.22 0.57
CA PHE A 41 37.36 -4.74 -0.64
C PHE A 41 37.28 -6.27 -0.62
N SER A 42 36.19 -6.85 -1.14
CA SER A 42 35.99 -8.30 -1.28
C SER A 42 34.84 -8.57 -2.27
N TYR A 43 34.33 -9.80 -2.34
CA TYR A 43 33.06 -10.09 -2.99
C TYR A 43 31.90 -9.57 -2.16
N PHE A 44 30.91 -9.00 -2.84
CA PHE A 44 29.70 -8.46 -2.22
C PHE A 44 28.45 -9.04 -2.87
N ALA A 45 27.38 -9.19 -2.09
CA ALA A 45 26.09 -9.62 -2.57
C ALA A 45 24.99 -8.73 -1.96
N ALA A 46 24.04 -8.30 -2.79
CA ALA A 46 22.86 -7.58 -2.32
C ALA A 46 21.72 -8.60 -2.13
N VAL A 47 21.20 -8.69 -0.92
CA VAL A 47 20.14 -9.66 -0.58
C VAL A 47 18.90 -8.94 -0.07
N ILE A 48 17.75 -9.52 -0.38
CA ILE A 48 16.46 -9.04 0.09
C ILE A 48 16.12 -9.79 1.38
N LYS A 49 15.96 -9.07 2.48
CA LYS A 49 15.52 -9.63 3.76
C LYS A 49 14.20 -8.99 4.17
N ALA A 50 13.28 -9.79 4.70
CA ALA A 50 12.08 -9.26 5.32
C ALA A 50 12.50 -8.34 6.49
N ALA A 51 12.00 -7.11 6.49
CA ALA A 51 12.23 -6.22 7.63
C ALA A 51 11.54 -6.83 8.86
N PRO A 52 12.14 -6.75 10.06
CA PRO A 52 11.43 -7.12 11.28
C PRO A 52 10.19 -6.22 11.41
N THR A 53 9.00 -6.82 11.50
CA THR A 53 7.77 -6.10 11.81
C THR A 53 8.00 -5.26 13.07
N PRO A 54 7.73 -3.95 13.06
CA PRO A 54 7.85 -3.16 14.27
C PRO A 54 6.91 -3.73 15.34
N THR A 55 7.47 -4.17 16.46
CA THR A 55 6.68 -4.51 17.64
C THR A 55 5.99 -3.22 18.11
N LEU A 56 4.68 -3.12 17.88
CA LEU A 56 3.87 -2.05 18.44
C LEU A 56 4.02 -2.10 19.96
N LYS A 57 4.44 -0.99 20.57
CA LYS A 57 4.37 -0.83 22.03
C LYS A 57 2.91 -1.10 22.45
N PRO A 58 2.64 -1.86 23.53
CA PRO A 58 1.29 -2.02 24.04
C PRO A 58 0.68 -0.63 24.28
N ILE A 59 -0.40 -0.33 23.58
CA ILE A 59 -1.20 0.86 23.84
C ILE A 59 -1.91 0.56 25.16
N THR A 60 -1.61 1.32 26.22
CA THR A 60 -2.39 1.26 27.45
C THR A 60 -3.86 1.54 27.09
N PRO A 61 -4.81 0.65 27.41
CA PRO A 61 -6.20 0.90 27.07
C PRO A 61 -6.69 2.19 27.75
N PRO A 62 -7.44 3.05 27.06
CA PRO A 62 -8.09 4.18 27.71
C PRO A 62 -9.04 3.65 28.79
N VAL A 63 -8.95 4.20 29.99
CA VAL A 63 -9.90 3.93 31.07
C VAL A 63 -11.30 4.23 30.56
N THR A 64 -12.16 3.21 30.50
CA THR A 64 -13.53 3.33 30.02
C THR A 64 -14.40 3.92 31.13
N THR A 65 -14.78 5.18 31.00
CA THR A 65 -15.88 5.78 31.78
C THR A 65 -17.21 5.21 31.24
N PRO A 66 -18.19 4.83 32.10
CA PRO A 66 -19.47 4.29 31.63
C PRO A 66 -20.24 5.29 30.74
N PRO A 67 -20.83 4.87 29.61
CA PRO A 67 -21.64 5.74 28.77
C PRO A 67 -22.95 6.17 29.44
N ALA A 68 -23.24 7.48 29.43
CA ALA A 68 -24.57 7.99 29.67
C ALA A 68 -25.48 7.69 28.46
N THR A 69 -26.68 7.18 28.70
CA THR A 69 -27.66 6.81 27.67
C THR A 69 -28.35 8.04 27.07
N THR A 70 -28.34 8.18 25.74
CA THR A 70 -29.08 9.21 24.99
C THR A 70 -29.72 8.56 23.74
N PRO A 71 -30.98 8.89 23.39
CA PRO A 71 -31.84 8.06 22.53
C PRO A 71 -31.51 8.09 21.02
N THR A 72 -31.91 6.99 20.38
CA THR A 72 -31.81 6.67 18.94
C THR A 72 -32.60 7.64 18.05
N PRO A 73 -31.97 8.29 17.05
CA PRO A 73 -32.68 8.87 15.92
C PRO A 73 -32.90 7.84 14.80
N THR A 74 -34.14 7.81 14.31
CA THR A 74 -34.68 7.01 13.20
C THR A 74 -33.84 7.17 11.92
N ALA A 75 -33.48 6.05 11.28
CA ALA A 75 -32.78 6.06 9.99
C ALA A 75 -33.75 6.46 8.85
N GLU A 76 -33.52 7.64 8.27
CA GLU A 76 -34.10 8.02 6.99
C GLU A 76 -33.43 7.25 5.84
N LYS A 77 -34.26 6.75 4.92
CA LYS A 77 -33.85 5.98 3.76
C LYS A 77 -32.97 6.86 2.84
N PRO A 78 -31.74 6.43 2.47
CA PRO A 78 -30.95 7.19 1.52
C PRO A 78 -31.65 7.21 0.16
N PHE A 79 -32.16 8.38 -0.21
CA PHE A 79 -32.50 8.73 -1.58
C PHE A 79 -31.19 8.82 -2.36
N ILE A 80 -31.05 8.06 -3.45
CA ILE A 80 -29.85 8.10 -4.31
C ILE A 80 -30.21 8.90 -5.57
N PRO A 81 -30.02 10.24 -5.58
CA PRO A 81 -30.13 11.02 -6.80
C PRO A 81 -28.89 10.77 -7.67
N GLY A 82 -29.08 10.23 -8.88
CA GLY A 82 -27.97 10.10 -9.84
C GLY A 82 -28.02 8.93 -10.83
N PHE A 83 -28.96 7.98 -10.73
CA PHE A 83 -29.02 6.84 -11.67
C PHE A 83 -29.71 7.14 -13.02
N GLU A 84 -30.40 8.27 -13.16
CA GLU A 84 -31.10 8.67 -14.39
C GLU A 84 -30.16 8.90 -15.59
N ALA A 85 -28.94 9.41 -15.35
CA ALA A 85 -28.03 9.74 -16.45
C ALA A 85 -27.49 8.51 -17.21
N ALA A 86 -27.29 7.38 -16.51
CA ALA A 86 -26.74 6.17 -17.13
C ALA A 86 -27.76 5.43 -18.01
N LEU A 87 -29.05 5.43 -17.63
CA LEU A 87 -30.12 4.83 -18.43
C LEU A 87 -30.42 5.63 -19.70
N ALA A 88 -30.35 6.96 -19.64
CA ALA A 88 -30.54 7.81 -20.81
C ALA A 88 -29.45 7.57 -21.89
N VAL A 89 -28.18 7.48 -21.49
CA VAL A 89 -27.06 7.26 -22.42
C VAL A 89 -27.12 5.87 -23.08
N THR A 90 -27.42 4.83 -22.31
CA THR A 90 -27.54 3.46 -22.85
C THR A 90 -28.72 3.33 -23.83
N GLY A 91 -29.86 3.95 -23.53
CA GLY A 91 -30.99 4.01 -24.45
C GLY A 91 -30.67 4.68 -25.78
N LEU A 92 -29.97 5.82 -25.76
CA LEU A 92 -29.57 6.54 -26.97
C LEU A 92 -28.59 5.72 -27.84
N ILE A 93 -27.62 5.05 -27.22
CA ILE A 93 -26.66 4.19 -27.94
C ILE A 93 -27.38 3.00 -28.58
N ALA A 94 -28.29 2.34 -27.84
CA ALA A 94 -29.06 1.22 -28.36
C ALA A 94 -29.96 1.63 -29.55
N LEU A 95 -30.61 2.80 -29.45
CA LEU A 95 -31.44 3.33 -30.53
C LEU A 95 -30.63 3.66 -31.78
N ALA A 96 -29.47 4.31 -31.63
CA ALA A 96 -28.57 4.61 -32.74
C ALA A 96 -28.06 3.34 -33.43
N TYR A 97 -27.70 2.31 -32.65
CA TYR A 97 -27.28 1.01 -33.20
C TYR A 97 -28.39 0.32 -33.99
N LEU A 98 -29.62 0.30 -33.48
CA LEU A 98 -30.76 -0.32 -34.17
C LEU A 98 -31.14 0.41 -35.46
N LEU A 99 -31.09 1.75 -35.48
CA LEU A 99 -31.30 2.53 -36.70
C LEU A 99 -30.22 2.24 -37.75
N ARG A 100 -28.95 2.12 -37.34
CA ARG A 100 -27.86 1.76 -38.25
C ARG A 100 -28.01 0.37 -38.85
N ARG A 101 -28.49 -0.61 -38.06
CA ARG A 101 -28.75 -1.98 -38.53
C ARG A 101 -29.94 -2.09 -39.49
N ARG A 102 -30.89 -1.15 -39.45
CA ARG A 102 -32.06 -1.15 -40.34
C ARG A 102 -31.79 -0.54 -41.71
N HIS A 103 -30.71 0.24 -41.85
CA HIS A 103 -30.35 0.96 -43.07
C HIS A 103 -29.08 0.42 -43.76
N GLY A 104 -28.49 -0.67 -43.27
CA GLY A 104 -27.45 -1.45 -43.95
C GLY A 104 -27.94 -2.86 -44.18
#